data_AF-A0A7Y3IFD3-F1
#
_entry.id   AF-A0A7Y3IFD3-F1
#
_cell.length_a   1.000
_cell.length_b   1.000
_cell.length_c   1.000
_cell.angle_alpha   90.00
_cell.angle_beta   90.00
_cell.angle_gamma   90.00
#
_symmetry.space_group_name_H-M   'P 1'
#
loop_
_entity.id
_entity.type
_entity.pdbx_description
1 polymer ?
#
loop_
_entity_poly.entity_id
_entity_poly.type
_entity_poly.pdbx_seq_one_letter_code
_entity_poly.pdbx_strand_id
1 'polypeptide(L)' 'MRLYDSLRRAAVKFEPRVPGEVTIYGCGPTVYNFAHIGNFRTFLVYDLLHRALIREGYRVRFVVNLTDVDDKTINGAAEA' A
#
# COMPACT_ATOMS: atom_id res chain seq x y z
N MET A 1 2.64 -10.42 -15.63
CA MET A 1 3.73 -10.03 -14.69
C MET A 1 4.02 -11.13 -13.65
N ARG A 2 5.16 -11.04 -12.95
CA ARG A 2 5.49 -11.86 -11.76
C ARG A 2 5.72 -10.94 -10.56
N LEU A 3 5.19 -11.32 -9.39
CA LEU A 3 5.35 -10.57 -8.14
C LEU A 3 5.99 -11.48 -7.09
N TYR A 4 6.79 -10.89 -6.19
CA TYR A 4 7.32 -11.62 -5.04
C TYR A 4 6.23 -11.75 -3.98
N ASP A 5 5.88 -12.99 -3.64
CA ASP A 5 4.91 -13.31 -2.60
C ASP A 5 5.66 -13.67 -1.31
N SER A 6 5.55 -12.81 -0.30
CA SER A 6 6.20 -12.99 1.00
C SER A 6 5.74 -14.24 1.76
N LEU A 7 4.51 -14.72 1.55
CA LEU A 7 4.00 -15.95 2.19
C LEU A 7 4.70 -17.18 1.59
N ARG A 8 4.87 -17.20 0.27
CA ARG A 8 5.53 -18.30 -0.46
C ARG A 8 7.04 -18.13 -0.57
N ARG A 9 7.56 -16.94 -0.21
CA ARG A 9 8.96 -16.53 -0.32
C ARG A 9 9.55 -16.71 -1.72
N ALA A 10 8.74 -16.48 -2.75
CA ALA A 10 9.12 -16.71 -4.15
C ALA A 10 8.47 -15.71 -5.10
N ALA A 11 9.09 -15.51 -6.26
CA ALA A 11 8.48 -14.78 -7.36
C ALA A 11 7.46 -15.67 -8.07
N VAL A 12 6.17 -15.36 -7.93
CA VAL A 12 5.05 -16.11 -8.49
C VAL A 12 4.42 -15.37 -9.66
N LYS A 13 3.76 -16.11 -10.56
CA LYS A 13 2.92 -15.49 -11.60
C LYS A 13 1.75 -14.79 -10.90
N PHE A 14 1.51 -13.53 -11.23
CA PHE A 14 0.35 -12.81 -10.72
C PHE A 14 -0.89 -13.20 -11.53
N GLU A 15 -1.93 -13.65 -10.84
CA GLU A 15 -3.23 -13.99 -11.42
C GLU A 15 -4.31 -13.32 -10.56
N PRO A 16 -5.17 -12.46 -11.13
CA PRO A 16 -6.19 -11.78 -10.36
C PRO A 16 -7.27 -12.75 -9.89
N ARG A 17 -7.89 -12.46 -8.74
CA ARG A 17 -9.04 -13.23 -8.24
C ARG A 17 -10.24 -13.17 -9.19
N VAL A 18 -10.46 -12.01 -9.82
CA VAL A 18 -11.51 -11.78 -10.81
C VAL A 18 -10.83 -11.39 -12.13
N PRO A 19 -11.10 -12.09 -13.25
CA PRO A 19 -10.48 -11.74 -14.53
C PRO A 19 -10.67 -10.26 -14.89
N GLY A 20 -9.57 -9.58 -15.25
CA GLY A 20 -9.58 -8.16 -15.62
C GLY A 20 -9.65 -7.16 -14.46
N GLU A 21 -9.87 -7.61 -13.22
CA GLU A 21 -9.99 -6.73 -12.05
C GLU A 21 -8.97 -7.05 -10.95
N VAL A 22 -8.36 -6.00 -10.39
CA VAL A 22 -7.35 -6.14 -9.34
C VAL A 22 -7.72 -5.24 -8.16
N THR A 23 -7.65 -5.77 -6.95
CA THR A 23 -7.78 -4.99 -5.72
C THR A 23 -6.45 -4.95 -4.98
N ILE A 24 -6.01 -3.77 -4.59
CA ILE A 24 -4.78 -3.56 -3.81
C ILE A 24 -5.16 -2.88 -2.50
N TYR A 25 -4.64 -3.41 -1.39
CA TYR A 25 -4.64 -2.73 -0.10
C TYR A 25 -3.20 -2.45 0.31
N GLY A 26 -2.88 -1.19 0.58
CA GLY A 26 -1.62 -0.78 1.18
C GLY A 26 -1.86 -0.20 2.56
N CYS A 27 -1.09 -0.61 3.56
CA CYS A 27 -1.14 0.03 4.88
C CYS A 27 -0.69 1.49 4.74
N GLY A 28 -1.51 2.42 5.23
CA GLY A 28 -1.17 3.84 5.28
C GLY A 28 -0.46 4.25 6.57
N PRO A 29 -0.23 5.55 6.75
CA PRO A 29 0.51 6.07 7.89
C PRO A 29 -0.36 6.16 9.15
N THR A 30 0.29 6.08 10.31
CA THR A 30 -0.23 6.68 11.54
C THR A 30 0.01 8.18 11.48
N VAL A 31 -1.04 8.98 11.57
CA VAL A 31 -1.00 10.45 11.42
C VAL A 31 -0.67 11.15 12.75
N TYR A 32 0.51 10.83 13.30
CA TYR A 32 1.01 11.45 14.55
C TYR A 32 2.07 12.54 14.31
N ASN A 33 2.69 12.58 13.12
CA ASN A 33 3.71 13.57 12.76
C ASN A 33 3.86 13.66 11.22
N PHE A 34 4.68 14.60 10.72
CA PHE A 34 5.03 14.74 9.31
C PHE A 34 5.71 13.47 8.76
N ALA A 35 5.40 13.15 7.51
CA ALA A 35 6.00 12.03 6.81
C ALA A 35 7.48 12.28 6.49
N HIS A 36 8.30 11.24 6.64
CA HIS A 36 9.71 11.23 6.24
C HIS A 36 9.93 10.43 4.96
N ILE A 37 11.13 10.55 4.36
CA ILE A 37 11.47 9.89 3.08
C ILE A 37 11.25 8.37 3.07
N GLY A 38 11.39 7.74 4.23
CA GLY A 38 11.10 6.32 4.42
C GLY A 38 9.63 5.97 4.18
N ASN A 39 8.69 6.82 4.63
CA ASN A 39 7.27 6.62 4.33
C ASN A 39 7.01 6.77 2.83
N PHE A 40 7.60 7.77 2.19
CA PHE A 40 7.39 8.04 0.76
C PHE A 40 7.86 6.90 -0.14
N ARG A 41 8.96 6.22 0.21
CA ARG A 41 9.42 5.04 -0.55
C ARG A 41 8.33 3.98 -0.65
N THR A 42 7.62 3.70 0.45
CA THR A 42 6.53 2.72 0.46
C THR A 42 5.39 3.13 -0.46
N PHE A 43 4.94 4.38 -0.38
CA PHE A 43 3.85 4.88 -1.21
C PHE A 43 4.23 4.93 -2.70
N LEU A 44 5.48 5.25 -3.03
CA LEU A 44 5.98 5.18 -4.40
C LEU A 44 5.97 3.74 -4.95
N VAL A 45 6.33 2.75 -4.14
CA VAL A 45 6.25 1.34 -4.55
C VAL A 45 4.80 0.93 -4.83
N TYR A 46 3.85 1.36 -4.00
CA TYR A 46 2.43 1.08 -4.25
C TYR A 46 1.92 1.75 -5.52
N ASP A 47 2.29 3.02 -5.75
CA ASP A 47 1.93 3.76 -6.97
C ASP A 47 2.53 3.11 -8.23
N LEU A 48 3.80 2.69 -8.19
CA LEU A 48 4.43 1.97 -9.29
C LEU A 48 3.72 0.66 -9.62
N LEU A 49 3.32 -0.11 -8.60
CA LEU A 49 2.55 -1.34 -8.79
C LEU A 49 1.17 -1.05 -9.41
N HIS A 50 0.46 -0.06 -8.87
CA HIS A 50 -0.84 0.38 -9.36
C HIS A 50 -0.77 0.79 -10.84
N ARG A 51 0.20 1.64 -11.21
CA ARG A 51 0.42 2.09 -12.59
C ARG A 51 0.83 0.94 -13.52
N ALA A 52 1.67 0.03 -13.05
CA ALA A 52 2.05 -1.15 -13.82
C ALA A 52 0.84 -2.03 -14.13
N LEU A 53 -0.05 -2.26 -13.15
CA LEU A 53 -1.26 -3.06 -13.35
C LEU A 53 -2.27 -2.37 -14.30
N ILE A 54 -2.45 -1.05 -14.19
CA ILE A 54 -3.28 -0.29 -15.15
C ILE A 54 -2.70 -0.42 -16.57
N ARG A 55 -1.39 -0.28 -16.73
CA ARG A 55 -0.71 -0.38 -18.03
C ARG A 55 -0.88 -1.76 -18.68
N GLU A 56 -1.02 -2.82 -17.87
CA GLU A 56 -1.26 -4.19 -18.34
C GLU A 56 -2.75 -4.44 -18.67
N GLY A 57 -3.62 -3.42 -18.55
CA GLY A 57 -5.03 -3.48 -18.93
C GLY A 57 -6.00 -3.87 -17.81
N TYR A 58 -5.54 -3.92 -16.56
CA TYR A 58 -6.43 -4.24 -15.43
C TYR A 58 -7.23 -3.02 -14.98
N ARG A 59 -8.49 -3.26 -14.59
CA ARG A 59 -9.25 -2.31 -13.76
C ARG A 59 -8.80 -2.47 -12.31
N VAL A 60 -8.14 -1.44 -11.76
CA VAL A 60 -7.55 -1.53 -10.43
C VAL A 60 -8.35 -0.70 -9.42
N ARG A 61 -8.71 -1.32 -8.29
CA ARG A 61 -9.20 -0.63 -7.09
C ARG A 61 -8.09 -0.63 -6.04
N PHE A 62 -7.48 0.52 -5.80
CA PHE A 62 -6.41 0.69 -4.84
C PHE A 62 -6.90 1.47 -3.62
N VAL A 63 -6.73 0.90 -2.42
CA VAL A 63 -7.16 1.48 -1.14
C VAL A 63 -5.96 1.58 -0.20
N VAL A 64 -5.87 2.70 0.50
CA VAL A 64 -4.91 2.97 1.58
C VAL A 64 -5.69 3.55 2.76
N ASN A 65 -5.44 3.05 3.96
CA ASN A 65 -6.07 3.59 5.17
C ASN A 65 -5.32 4.82 5.71
N LEU A 66 -5.90 5.50 6.68
CA LEU A 66 -5.17 6.38 7.59
C LEU A 66 -5.37 5.81 9.00
N THR A 67 -4.31 5.68 9.78
CA THR A 67 -4.41 5.30 11.18
C THR A 67 -4.48 6.58 12.00
N ASP A 68 -5.71 7.03 12.26
CA ASP A 68 -6.04 8.28 12.95
C ASP A 68 -6.16 8.12 14.48
N VAL A 69 -6.27 6.88 14.96
CA VAL A 69 -6.22 6.54 16.39
C VAL A 69 -5.11 5.51 16.64
N ASP A 70 -4.12 5.92 17.43
CA ASP A 70 -2.95 5.12 17.85
C ASP A 70 -2.35 5.77 19.10
N ASP A 71 -1.64 4.99 19.92
CA ASP A 71 -0.98 5.50 21.14
C ASP A 71 -0.05 6.68 20.85
N LYS A 72 0.63 6.71 19.69
CA LYS A 72 1.49 7.84 19.29
C LYS A 72 0.70 9.12 19.06
N THR A 73 -0.48 9.01 18.45
CA THR A 73 -1.37 10.15 18.21
C THR A 73 -1.95 10.66 19.53
N ILE A 74 -2.33 9.75 20.44
CA ILE A 74 -2.86 10.09 21.78
C ILE A 74 -1.79 10.82 22.60
N ASN A 75 -0.58 10.28 22.68
CA ASN A 75 0.51 10.89 23.45
C ASN A 75 0.93 12.23 22.86
N GLY A 76 1.07 12.32 21.52
CA GLY A 76 1.41 13.59 20.86
C GLY A 76 0.37 14.68 21.05
N ALA A 77 -0.93 14.34 21.13
CA ALA A 77 -1.98 15.31 21.43
C ALA A 77 -1.97 15.77 22.90
N ALA A 78 -1.57 14.91 23.83
CA ALA A 78 -1.46 15.27 25.25
C ALA A 78 -0.26 16.18 25.56
N GLU A 79 0.75 16.19 24.69
CA GLU A 79 1.98 16.99 24.82
C GLU A 79 1.91 18.38 24.16
N ALA A 80 0.85 18.66 23.37
CA ALA A 80 0.67 19.90 22.59
C ALA A 80 -0.05 21.01 23.38
#